data_AF-A0A3Q3J3F0-F1
#
_entry.id   AF-A0A3Q3J3F0-F1
#
_cell.length_a   1.000
_cell.length_b   1.000
_cell.length_c   1.000
_cell.angle_alpha   90.00
_cell.angle_beta   90.00
_cell.angle_gamma   90.00
#
_symmetry.space_group_name_H-M   'P 1'
#
loop_
_entity.id
_entity.type
_entity.pdbx_description
1 polymer ?
#
loop_
_entity_poly.entity_id
_entity_poly.type
_entity_poly.pdbx_seq_one_letter_code
_entity_poly.pdbx_strand_id
1 'polypeptide(L)'
;QQKTKQCNPKFIVGGADRTDICQGQLGDCWLLAAIASLTLKSDAMARVIPADQDFDSRYAGIFHFQFWQHNRWLDVVVDDRLPSVRNKLIYLHSASLNEFWSALLEKAYAKLNGSYEALKGGSTLEAMEDFTGGVGEMYETKNSPSNLFTIMKKALDRGSMMGCSIDITSSAESEAKTTTGLVKGHAYSITGLEEVSFRGQTVQLVRIRNPWGQVEWNGPWSDGSREWDYIGKADKDRLQQISSDDGEFWMEFGDFKKNYDKVELCNMTPDDMASDRKHQWEVNMMEGNWIRGSTAGGCRNFIDTFWTNPQFKLNLKETDDDDHQCSVVIALMQKNRRKLRKEGLDLETIGFAVYQAPEGEDHVGKDFFRYNPSKARSKTYINMREVSERFRLAPGNYLLVPTTFQPHTEADFVIRVFSEKKAGTLEMGSNIDADLPIPPMPSAPEEETNEEKGLRRLFEQLAGDDQAISVWELQQMLNGVLSRRKEIKFDGLSLSTCHSIINLMDVDNTGMLEFQEFKVFWEKMKKWIMLFLSFDTDRQGRMSSYELRSALSAAGETPLFTSQPGLL
;
A
#
# COMPACT_ATOMS: atom_id res chain seq x y z
N GLN A 1 55.69 12.79 9.89
CA GLN A 1 55.20 12.51 8.53
C GLN A 1 55.03 10.99 8.36
N GLN A 2 53.87 10.45 8.73
CA GLN A 2 53.40 9.17 8.19
C GLN A 2 52.28 9.55 7.24
N LYS A 3 52.56 9.54 5.94
CA LYS A 3 51.55 9.64 4.89
C LYS A 3 50.69 8.39 5.01
N THR A 4 49.51 8.50 5.62
CA THR A 4 48.40 7.57 5.36
C THR A 4 48.23 7.56 3.84
N LYS A 5 48.44 6.39 3.23
CA LYS A 5 48.17 6.16 1.81
C LYS A 5 46.78 6.72 1.53
N GLN A 6 46.74 7.65 0.60
CA GLN A 6 45.57 8.37 0.12
C GLN A 6 44.55 7.32 -0.37
N CYS A 7 43.54 6.98 0.44
CA CYS A 7 42.34 6.37 -0.13
C CYS A 7 41.79 7.41 -1.09
N ASN A 8 41.79 7.09 -2.38
CA ASN A 8 41.18 7.90 -3.41
C ASN A 8 39.72 7.44 -3.48
N PRO A 9 38.80 8.05 -2.72
CA PRO A 9 37.41 7.61 -2.70
C PRO A 9 36.85 7.73 -4.11
N LYS A 10 36.05 6.76 -4.47
CA LYS A 10 35.36 6.66 -5.74
C LYS A 10 33.91 6.36 -5.46
N PHE A 11 33.05 6.97 -6.26
CA PHE A 11 31.63 6.66 -6.17
C PHE A 11 31.41 5.22 -6.66
N ILE A 12 31.83 4.92 -7.89
CA ILE A 12 31.80 3.60 -8.52
C ILE A 12 33.19 3.27 -9.10
N VAL A 13 33.65 2.02 -8.97
CA VAL A 13 34.95 1.52 -9.46
C VAL A 13 34.76 0.35 -10.40
N GLY A 14 35.02 0.53 -11.70
CA GLY A 14 34.95 -0.57 -12.67
C GLY A 14 33.53 -0.96 -13.10
N GLY A 15 32.55 -0.11 -12.78
CA GLY A 15 31.12 -0.44 -12.90
C GLY A 15 30.58 -0.87 -11.54
N ALA A 16 29.27 -0.73 -11.33
CA ALA A 16 28.67 -1.24 -10.11
C ALA A 16 28.32 -2.70 -10.30
N ASP A 17 28.91 -3.56 -9.49
CA ASP A 17 28.72 -5.00 -9.53
C ASP A 17 28.04 -5.46 -8.24
N ARG A 18 27.41 -6.63 -8.30
CA ARG A 18 26.84 -7.29 -7.13
C ARG A 18 27.90 -7.52 -6.04
N THR A 19 29.17 -7.68 -6.38
CA THR A 19 30.29 -7.80 -5.43
C THR A 19 30.49 -6.57 -4.54
N ASP A 20 29.91 -5.43 -4.90
CA ASP A 20 29.98 -4.18 -4.12
C ASP A 20 28.98 -4.18 -2.96
N ILE A 21 28.24 -5.29 -2.80
CA ILE A 21 27.18 -5.49 -1.84
C ILE A 21 27.60 -6.57 -0.83
N CYS A 22 28.12 -6.12 0.31
CA CYS A 22 28.42 -6.94 1.48
C CYS A 22 27.63 -6.43 2.70
N GLN A 23 26.83 -7.31 3.30
CA GLN A 23 26.06 -6.96 4.49
C GLN A 23 26.93 -6.62 5.70
N GLY A 24 26.55 -5.54 6.39
CA GLY A 24 27.12 -5.18 7.67
C GLY A 24 26.39 -5.85 8.85
N GLN A 25 26.22 -5.10 9.94
CA GLN A 25 25.62 -5.57 11.19
C GLN A 25 24.10 -5.38 11.26
N LEU A 26 23.48 -4.82 10.23
CA LEU A 26 22.04 -4.59 10.15
C LEU A 26 21.36 -5.79 9.51
N GLY A 27 20.18 -6.17 10.03
CA GLY A 27 19.37 -7.26 9.49
C GLY A 27 18.48 -6.81 8.34
N ASP A 28 19.07 -6.24 7.30
CA ASP A 28 18.41 -5.69 6.11
C ASP A 28 18.80 -6.41 4.82
N CYS A 29 19.16 -7.70 4.93
CA CYS A 29 19.51 -8.57 3.81
C CYS A 29 18.54 -8.51 2.61
N TRP A 30 17.25 -8.30 2.86
CA TRP A 30 16.21 -8.09 1.85
C TRP A 30 16.50 -6.90 0.92
N LEU A 31 17.01 -5.80 1.48
CA LEU A 31 17.39 -4.61 0.71
C LEU A 31 18.63 -4.92 -0.12
N LEU A 32 19.63 -5.57 0.48
CA LEU A 32 20.88 -5.89 -0.19
C LEU A 32 20.70 -6.90 -1.32
N ALA A 33 19.84 -7.90 -1.13
CA ALA A 33 19.46 -8.83 -2.18
C ALA A 33 18.76 -8.12 -3.36
N ALA A 34 17.96 -7.08 -3.09
CA ALA A 34 17.39 -6.25 -4.13
C ALA A 34 18.45 -5.39 -4.82
N ILE A 35 19.38 -4.77 -4.08
CA ILE A 35 20.47 -3.96 -4.68
C ILE A 35 21.38 -4.85 -5.55
N ALA A 36 21.71 -6.05 -5.11
CA ALA A 36 22.49 -7.01 -5.91
C ALA A 36 21.74 -7.47 -7.17
N SER A 37 20.40 -7.52 -7.12
CA SER A 37 19.61 -7.77 -8.33
C SER A 37 19.56 -6.54 -9.25
N LEU A 38 19.68 -5.33 -8.69
CA LEU A 38 19.63 -4.07 -9.44
C LEU A 38 20.87 -3.89 -10.31
N THR A 39 22.04 -4.35 -9.88
CA THR A 39 23.30 -4.26 -10.64
C THR A 39 23.26 -5.09 -11.94
N LEU A 40 22.40 -6.12 -12.01
CA LEU A 40 22.16 -6.88 -13.24
C LEU A 40 21.36 -6.07 -14.29
N LYS A 41 20.84 -4.91 -13.91
CA LYS A 41 19.96 -4.09 -14.74
C LYS A 41 20.45 -2.66 -14.86
N SER A 42 21.28 -2.42 -15.88
CA SER A 42 21.88 -1.12 -16.17
C SER A 42 20.86 0.04 -16.24
N ASP A 43 19.71 -0.15 -16.90
CA ASP A 43 18.71 0.91 -17.07
C ASP A 43 18.02 1.31 -15.76
N ALA A 44 17.60 0.33 -14.95
CA ALA A 44 16.99 0.61 -13.64
C ALA A 44 18.04 1.15 -12.67
N MET A 45 19.26 0.61 -12.73
CA MET A 45 20.36 1.10 -11.91
C MET A 45 20.68 2.56 -12.23
N ALA A 46 20.80 2.94 -13.51
CA ALA A 46 21.06 4.32 -13.92
C ALA A 46 19.92 5.27 -13.53
N ARG A 47 18.70 4.76 -13.37
CA ARG A 47 17.57 5.52 -12.84
C ARG A 47 17.71 5.78 -11.34
N VAL A 48 18.03 4.75 -10.56
CA VAL A 48 18.15 4.83 -9.10
C VAL A 48 19.43 5.56 -8.67
N ILE A 49 20.52 5.37 -9.41
CA ILE A 49 21.87 5.86 -9.13
C ILE A 49 22.32 6.74 -10.31
N PRO A 50 22.05 8.05 -10.25
CA PRO A 50 22.50 8.99 -11.26
C PRO A 50 24.03 8.97 -11.41
N ALA A 51 24.50 8.84 -12.65
CA ALA A 51 25.92 8.66 -12.99
C ALA A 51 26.75 9.95 -12.97
N ASP A 52 26.13 11.09 -12.64
CA ASP A 52 26.74 12.43 -12.63
C ASP A 52 27.46 12.77 -11.31
N GLN A 53 27.73 11.77 -10.48
CA GLN A 53 28.27 11.91 -9.12
C GLN A 53 29.64 11.21 -8.99
N ASP A 54 30.65 11.91 -8.48
CA ASP A 54 31.94 11.32 -8.08
C ASP A 54 32.60 12.19 -6.98
N PHE A 55 33.66 11.67 -6.37
CA PHE A 55 34.54 12.40 -5.45
C PHE A 55 35.60 13.22 -6.22
N ASP A 56 35.21 13.84 -7.33
CA ASP A 56 36.09 14.61 -8.22
C ASP A 56 36.18 16.10 -7.83
N SER A 57 36.66 16.95 -8.74
CA SER A 57 36.78 18.40 -8.49
C SER A 57 35.44 19.12 -8.19
N ARG A 58 34.29 18.52 -8.50
CA ARG A 58 32.95 19.06 -8.23
C ARG A 58 32.39 18.59 -6.89
N TYR A 59 33.15 17.80 -6.14
CA TYR A 59 32.74 17.24 -4.87
C TYR A 59 32.40 18.31 -3.82
N ALA A 60 31.20 18.17 -3.22
CA ALA A 60 30.71 19.04 -2.16
C ALA A 60 30.13 18.27 -0.95
N GLY A 61 30.44 16.97 -0.81
CA GLY A 61 29.92 16.14 0.28
C GLY A 61 28.44 15.84 0.20
N ILE A 62 27.88 15.81 -1.01
CA ILE A 62 26.45 15.64 -1.30
C ILE A 62 26.26 14.66 -2.45
N PHE A 63 25.31 13.75 -2.28
CA PHE A 63 24.91 12.73 -3.24
C PHE A 63 23.39 12.62 -3.28
N HIS A 64 22.82 12.03 -4.33
CA HIS A 64 21.39 11.81 -4.47
C HIS A 64 21.07 10.49 -5.18
N PHE A 65 19.89 9.96 -4.87
CA PHE A 65 19.37 8.70 -5.38
C PHE A 65 17.87 8.82 -5.66
N GLN A 66 17.35 8.05 -6.60
CA GLN A 66 15.93 8.09 -6.95
C GLN A 66 15.24 6.80 -6.53
N PHE A 67 14.17 6.93 -5.74
CA PHE A 67 13.34 5.81 -5.33
C PHE A 67 11.90 6.02 -5.79
N TRP A 68 11.27 4.95 -6.25
CA TRP A 68 9.85 4.92 -6.52
C TRP A 68 9.08 4.79 -5.21
N GLN A 69 8.14 5.71 -4.98
CA GLN A 69 7.28 5.74 -3.80
C GLN A 69 5.90 6.22 -4.21
N HIS A 70 4.86 5.44 -3.92
CA HIS A 70 3.48 5.83 -4.19
C HIS A 70 3.28 6.30 -5.64
N ASN A 71 3.81 5.54 -6.60
CA ASN A 71 3.72 5.82 -8.04
C ASN A 71 4.41 7.10 -8.54
N ARG A 72 5.36 7.62 -7.78
CA ARG A 72 6.23 8.72 -8.22
C ARG A 72 7.68 8.45 -7.87
N TRP A 73 8.57 8.95 -8.71
CA TRP A 73 10.00 8.96 -8.43
C TRP A 73 10.32 10.12 -7.49
N LEU A 74 10.95 9.80 -6.36
CA LEU A 74 11.42 10.76 -5.36
C LEU A 74 12.94 10.80 -5.38
N ASP A 75 13.47 12.01 -5.51
CA ASP A 75 14.91 12.27 -5.41
C ASP A 75 15.30 12.50 -3.93
N VAL A 76 16.19 11.66 -3.42
CA VAL A 76 16.63 11.64 -2.03
C VAL A 76 18.09 12.00 -1.95
N VAL A 77 18.34 13.20 -1.43
CA VAL A 77 19.68 13.76 -1.23
C VAL A 77 20.25 13.33 0.13
N VAL A 78 21.52 12.95 0.19
CA VAL A 78 22.26 12.61 1.42
C VAL A 78 23.66 13.23 1.40
N ASP A 79 24.17 13.55 2.59
CA ASP A 79 25.60 13.80 2.76
C ASP A 79 26.41 12.49 2.77
N ASP A 80 27.73 12.56 2.74
CA ASP A 80 28.63 11.41 2.65
C ASP A 80 29.04 10.80 4.01
N ARG A 81 28.51 11.32 5.13
CA ARG A 81 28.89 10.82 6.47
C ARG A 81 28.29 9.45 6.73
N LEU A 82 29.14 8.42 6.74
CA LEU A 82 28.71 7.03 6.96
C LEU A 82 29.03 6.56 8.39
N PRO A 83 28.12 5.78 9.02
CA PRO A 83 28.38 5.16 10.33
C PRO A 83 29.60 4.23 10.28
N SER A 84 30.55 4.43 11.19
CA SER A 84 31.75 3.60 11.28
C SER A 84 32.19 3.36 12.72
N VAL A 85 32.79 2.19 12.95
CA VAL A 85 33.42 1.82 14.22
C VAL A 85 34.85 1.40 13.93
N ARG A 86 35.82 2.03 14.58
CA ARG A 86 37.26 1.79 14.36
C ARG A 86 37.66 1.90 12.88
N ASN A 87 37.15 2.95 12.20
CA ASN A 87 37.38 3.23 10.78
C ASN A 87 36.91 2.14 9.80
N LYS A 88 35.96 1.30 10.21
CA LYS A 88 35.27 0.36 9.32
C LYS A 88 33.79 0.71 9.27
N LEU A 89 33.21 0.69 8.07
CA LEU A 89 31.77 0.80 7.89
C LEU A 89 31.09 -0.36 8.62
N ILE A 90 29.97 -0.06 9.30
CA ILE A 90 29.23 -1.06 10.09
C ILE A 90 27.99 -1.59 9.38
N TYR A 91 27.57 -0.94 8.28
CA TYR A 91 26.43 -1.33 7.46
C TYR A 91 26.91 -1.77 6.06
N LEU A 92 26.10 -1.60 5.02
CA LEU A 92 26.46 -1.98 3.65
C LEU A 92 27.78 -1.33 3.22
N HIS A 93 28.64 -2.13 2.60
CA HIS A 93 29.91 -1.69 2.03
C HIS A 93 30.31 -2.58 0.85
N SER A 94 31.19 -2.05 0.00
CA SER A 94 31.84 -2.81 -1.09
C SER A 94 33.00 -3.63 -0.55
N ALA A 95 33.29 -4.75 -1.22
CA ALA A 95 34.56 -5.47 -1.04
C ALA A 95 35.77 -4.56 -1.38
N SER A 96 35.57 -3.58 -2.27
CA SER A 96 36.55 -2.54 -2.60
C SER A 96 36.54 -1.43 -1.56
N LEU A 97 37.68 -1.24 -0.87
CA LEU A 97 37.81 -0.27 0.24
C LEU A 97 37.67 1.21 -0.18
N ASN A 98 37.68 1.51 -1.46
CA ASN A 98 37.61 2.88 -1.98
C ASN A 98 36.30 3.18 -2.74
N GLU A 99 35.32 2.29 -2.71
CA GLU A 99 34.03 2.44 -3.39
C GLU A 99 32.88 2.63 -2.40
N PHE A 100 31.97 3.57 -2.69
CA PHE A 100 31.00 4.05 -1.69
C PHE A 100 29.55 4.20 -2.17
N TRP A 101 29.23 3.93 -3.45
CA TRP A 101 27.86 4.10 -3.97
C TRP A 101 26.83 3.27 -3.18
N SER A 102 27.16 2.01 -2.86
CA SER A 102 26.24 1.07 -2.20
C SER A 102 25.93 1.51 -0.76
N ALA A 103 26.95 1.91 -0.01
CA ALA A 103 26.80 2.46 1.34
C ALA A 103 25.95 3.75 1.37
N LEU A 104 26.13 4.62 0.38
CA LEU A 104 25.36 5.86 0.27
C LEU A 104 23.91 5.60 -0.18
N LEU A 105 23.68 4.60 -1.03
CA LEU A 105 22.34 4.16 -1.43
C LEU A 105 21.55 3.64 -0.24
N GLU A 106 22.13 2.76 0.58
CA GLU A 106 21.53 2.27 1.83
C GLU A 106 21.21 3.44 2.77
N LYS A 107 22.12 4.41 2.92
CA LYS A 107 21.87 5.63 3.72
C LYS A 107 20.67 6.42 3.19
N ALA A 108 20.56 6.62 1.88
CA ALA A 108 19.46 7.35 1.28
C ALA A 108 18.13 6.61 1.49
N TYR A 109 18.14 5.29 1.39
CA TYR A 109 16.97 4.45 1.65
C TYR A 109 16.59 4.43 3.15
N ALA A 110 17.57 4.44 4.05
CA ALA A 110 17.37 4.60 5.49
C ALA A 110 16.75 5.96 5.82
N LYS A 111 17.23 7.05 5.19
CA LYS A 111 16.64 8.39 5.31
C LYS A 111 15.20 8.42 4.83
N LEU A 112 14.90 7.78 3.70
CA LEU A 112 13.55 7.69 3.14
C LEU A 112 12.59 7.00 4.13
N ASN A 113 13.05 5.96 4.81
CA ASN A 113 12.28 5.16 5.77
C ASN A 113 12.32 5.68 7.22
N GLY A 114 13.13 6.71 7.50
CA GLY A 114 13.22 7.43 8.77
C GLY A 114 14.51 7.15 9.56
N SER A 115 15.03 5.92 9.54
CA SER A 115 16.30 5.54 10.18
C SER A 115 16.85 4.22 9.61
N TYR A 116 18.11 3.89 9.92
CA TYR A 116 18.67 2.57 9.61
C TYR A 116 17.91 1.44 10.33
N GLU A 117 17.48 1.65 11.57
CA GLU A 117 16.72 0.66 12.34
C GLU A 117 15.39 0.29 11.66
N ALA A 118 14.75 1.24 10.96
CA ALA A 118 13.52 0.99 10.21
C ALA A 118 13.71 0.02 9.02
N LEU A 119 14.94 -0.21 8.59
CA LEU A 119 15.27 -1.17 7.52
C LEU A 119 15.39 -2.62 8.02
N LYS A 120 15.44 -2.85 9.34
CA LYS A 120 15.54 -4.21 9.89
C LYS A 120 14.29 -5.02 9.55
N GLY A 121 14.46 -6.13 8.83
CA GLY A 121 13.39 -7.02 8.42
C GLY A 121 12.47 -6.44 7.33
N GLY A 122 12.33 -7.18 6.23
CA GLY A 122 11.53 -6.80 5.08
C GLY A 122 11.48 -7.90 4.02
N SER A 123 10.64 -7.70 3.02
CA SER A 123 10.62 -8.53 1.81
C SER A 123 11.47 -7.89 0.73
N THR A 124 12.22 -8.71 -0.02
CA THR A 124 13.05 -8.25 -1.15
C THR A 124 12.22 -7.51 -2.18
N LEU A 125 10.96 -7.94 -2.35
CA LEU A 125 9.97 -7.37 -3.25
C LEU A 125 9.73 -5.88 -2.98
N GLU A 126 9.73 -5.47 -1.71
CA GLU A 126 9.55 -4.06 -1.34
C GLU A 126 10.65 -3.17 -1.93
N ALA A 127 11.91 -3.61 -1.82
CA ALA A 127 13.03 -2.85 -2.36
C ALA A 127 13.06 -2.92 -3.89
N MET A 128 12.74 -4.06 -4.49
CA MET A 128 12.66 -4.19 -5.94
C MET A 128 11.63 -3.23 -6.54
N GLU A 129 10.44 -3.13 -5.94
CA GLU A 129 9.41 -2.16 -6.31
C GLU A 129 9.90 -0.73 -6.15
N ASP A 130 10.60 -0.41 -5.06
CA ASP A 130 11.12 0.95 -4.82
C ASP A 130 12.27 1.31 -5.77
N PHE A 131 12.95 0.33 -6.36
CA PHE A 131 14.00 0.56 -7.37
C PHE A 131 13.47 0.61 -8.81
N THR A 132 12.23 0.19 -9.05
CA THR A 132 11.74 -0.03 -10.41
C THR A 132 10.38 0.59 -10.73
N GLY A 133 9.53 0.77 -9.72
CA GLY A 133 8.11 1.00 -9.89
C GLY A 133 7.33 -0.19 -10.44
N GLY A 134 7.95 -1.38 -10.44
CA GLY A 134 7.37 -2.61 -10.94
C GLY A 134 6.25 -3.16 -10.06
N VAL A 135 5.75 -4.32 -10.44
CA VAL A 135 4.72 -5.08 -9.74
C VAL A 135 5.34 -6.36 -9.22
N GLY A 136 5.18 -6.61 -7.93
CA GLY A 136 5.64 -7.83 -7.33
C GLY A 136 4.72 -9.02 -7.60
N GLU A 137 5.27 -10.20 -7.79
CA GLU A 137 4.60 -11.50 -7.77
C GLU A 137 5.39 -12.44 -6.86
N MET A 138 4.69 -13.34 -6.16
CA MET A 138 5.31 -14.32 -5.26
C MET A 138 4.87 -15.73 -5.63
N TYR A 139 5.84 -16.65 -5.64
CA TYR A 139 5.62 -18.07 -5.90
C TYR A 139 6.14 -18.92 -4.75
N GLU A 140 5.31 -19.81 -4.21
CA GLU A 140 5.76 -20.89 -3.34
C GLU A 140 6.48 -21.95 -4.18
N THR A 141 7.73 -22.26 -3.88
CA THR A 141 8.54 -23.23 -4.64
C THR A 141 7.94 -24.64 -4.56
N LYS A 142 7.46 -25.04 -3.39
CA LYS A 142 6.94 -26.40 -3.10
C LYS A 142 5.61 -26.67 -3.79
N ASN A 143 4.76 -25.64 -3.90
CA ASN A 143 3.45 -25.69 -4.55
C ASN A 143 3.43 -24.93 -5.89
N SER A 144 4.58 -24.85 -6.56
CA SER A 144 4.74 -24.08 -7.80
C SER A 144 4.16 -24.79 -9.02
N PRO A 145 3.77 -24.04 -10.07
CA PRO A 145 3.42 -24.63 -11.35
C PRO A 145 4.62 -25.38 -11.97
N SER A 146 4.34 -26.40 -12.78
CA SER A 146 5.39 -27.25 -13.37
C SER A 146 6.36 -26.51 -14.28
N ASN A 147 5.94 -25.38 -14.85
CA ASN A 147 6.73 -24.51 -15.73
C ASN A 147 7.42 -23.34 -14.98
N LEU A 148 7.55 -23.39 -13.66
CA LEU A 148 8.16 -22.30 -12.87
C LEU A 148 9.56 -21.90 -13.38
N PHE A 149 10.42 -22.86 -13.75
CA PHE A 149 11.75 -22.57 -14.29
C PHE A 149 11.66 -21.68 -15.54
N THR A 150 10.74 -22.02 -16.45
CA THR A 150 10.51 -21.26 -17.68
C THR A 150 9.98 -19.86 -17.39
N ILE A 151 9.06 -19.72 -16.44
CA ILE A 151 8.53 -18.43 -15.97
C ILE A 151 9.67 -17.55 -15.45
N MET A 152 10.50 -18.09 -14.54
CA MET A 152 11.63 -17.37 -13.96
C MET A 152 12.68 -16.98 -15.00
N LYS A 153 13.03 -17.90 -15.91
CA LYS A 153 13.99 -17.63 -16.99
C LYS A 153 13.50 -16.50 -17.90
N LYS A 154 12.24 -16.58 -18.37
CA LYS A 154 11.63 -15.53 -19.19
C LYS A 154 11.57 -14.19 -18.47
N ALA A 155 11.27 -14.19 -17.16
CA ALA A 155 11.27 -12.98 -16.36
C ALA A 155 12.67 -12.35 -16.27
N LEU A 156 13.71 -13.16 -16.03
CA LEU A 156 15.09 -12.68 -16.02
C LEU A 156 15.50 -12.10 -17.37
N ASP A 157 15.21 -12.81 -18.47
CA ASP A 157 15.51 -12.38 -19.84
C ASP A 157 14.80 -11.07 -20.21
N ARG A 158 13.65 -10.79 -19.58
CA ARG A 158 12.88 -9.53 -19.71
C ARG A 158 13.35 -8.45 -18.73
N GLY A 159 14.37 -8.73 -17.93
CA GLY A 159 14.94 -7.80 -16.97
C GLY A 159 14.12 -7.61 -15.71
N SER A 160 13.29 -8.59 -15.32
CA SER A 160 12.66 -8.62 -14.00
C SER A 160 13.71 -8.90 -12.93
N MET A 161 13.49 -8.33 -11.74
CA MET A 161 14.34 -8.61 -10.58
C MET A 161 13.77 -9.81 -9.81
N MET A 162 14.62 -10.66 -9.28
CA MET A 162 14.19 -11.85 -8.57
C MET A 162 14.99 -12.10 -7.29
N GLY A 163 14.28 -12.51 -6.26
CA GLY A 163 14.84 -12.95 -5.00
C GLY A 163 14.23 -14.26 -4.55
N CYS A 164 14.88 -14.90 -3.59
CA CYS A 164 14.35 -16.10 -2.95
C CYS A 164 14.73 -16.16 -1.48
N SER A 165 13.96 -16.91 -0.71
CA SER A 165 14.18 -17.07 0.71
C SER A 165 13.78 -18.45 1.21
N ILE A 166 14.33 -18.81 2.37
CA ILE A 166 14.04 -20.02 3.11
C ILE A 166 13.31 -19.61 4.38
N ASP A 167 12.12 -20.17 4.60
CA ASP A 167 11.29 -19.83 5.75
C ASP A 167 11.91 -20.37 7.05
N ILE A 168 11.65 -19.66 8.14
CA ILE A 168 12.03 -20.07 9.50
C ILE A 168 10.83 -20.61 10.25
N THR A 169 11.02 -21.65 11.04
CA THR A 169 9.97 -22.18 11.92
C THR A 169 9.90 -21.47 13.27
N SER A 170 10.99 -20.78 13.66
CA SER A 170 11.09 -19.99 14.88
C SER A 170 12.08 -18.84 14.70
N SER A 171 11.94 -17.77 15.49
CA SER A 171 12.85 -16.63 15.46
C SER A 171 14.31 -16.98 15.77
N ALA A 172 14.55 -18.08 16.48
CA ALA A 172 15.89 -18.59 16.76
C ALA A 172 16.60 -19.16 15.52
N GLU A 173 15.86 -19.47 14.45
CA GLU A 173 16.41 -19.92 13.16
C GLU A 173 16.72 -18.76 12.20
N SER A 174 16.45 -17.50 12.59
CA SER A 174 16.80 -16.33 11.76
C SER A 174 18.31 -16.26 11.55
N GLU A 175 18.72 -16.17 10.29
CA GLU A 175 20.12 -16.20 9.86
C GLU A 175 20.89 -17.48 10.27
N ALA A 176 20.18 -18.58 10.53
CA ALA A 176 20.80 -19.86 10.88
C ALA A 176 21.31 -20.60 9.63
N LYS A 177 22.56 -21.08 9.70
CA LYS A 177 23.19 -21.87 8.63
C LYS A 177 22.73 -23.33 8.68
N THR A 178 22.30 -23.84 7.55
CA THR A 178 21.95 -25.24 7.29
C THR A 178 23.20 -26.09 7.08
N THR A 179 23.04 -27.42 7.12
CA THR A 179 24.12 -28.37 6.82
C THR A 179 24.65 -28.26 5.39
N THR A 180 23.82 -27.77 4.47
CA THR A 180 24.16 -27.57 3.05
C THR A 180 24.77 -26.20 2.74
N GLY A 181 25.04 -25.40 3.77
CA GLY A 181 25.69 -24.10 3.62
C GLY A 181 24.73 -22.92 3.51
N LEU A 182 23.47 -23.15 3.15
CA LEU A 182 22.44 -22.13 3.01
C LEU A 182 22.03 -21.54 4.36
N VAL A 183 21.57 -20.29 4.35
CA VAL A 183 21.12 -19.52 5.52
C VAL A 183 19.59 -19.35 5.48
N LYS A 184 18.92 -19.66 6.59
CA LYS A 184 17.46 -19.50 6.76
C LYS A 184 17.06 -18.10 7.20
N GLY A 185 15.83 -17.69 6.90
CA GLY A 185 15.30 -16.37 7.30
C GLY A 185 16.07 -15.21 6.67
N HIS A 186 16.64 -15.47 5.49
CA HIS A 186 17.58 -14.60 4.80
C HIS A 186 17.18 -14.48 3.33
N ALA A 187 17.35 -13.29 2.76
CA ALA A 187 17.05 -13.01 1.36
C ALA A 187 18.27 -13.28 0.48
N TYR A 188 18.05 -13.93 -0.66
CA TYR A 188 19.03 -14.17 -1.70
C TYR A 188 18.55 -13.54 -3.00
N SER A 189 19.50 -13.16 -3.86
CA SER A 189 19.20 -12.74 -5.24
C SER A 189 19.26 -13.93 -6.17
N ILE A 190 18.36 -13.99 -7.16
CA ILE A 190 18.48 -14.93 -8.28
C ILE A 190 19.11 -14.17 -9.44
N THR A 191 20.31 -14.58 -9.83
CA THR A 191 21.16 -13.82 -10.77
C THR A 191 21.36 -14.53 -12.11
N GLY A 192 20.82 -15.73 -12.29
CA GLY A 192 20.95 -16.52 -13.51
C GLY A 192 20.04 -17.73 -13.54
N LEU A 193 19.52 -18.07 -14.71
CA LEU A 193 18.78 -19.31 -14.97
C LEU A 193 19.23 -19.89 -16.31
N GLU A 194 19.84 -21.06 -16.27
CA GLU A 194 20.50 -21.63 -17.44
C GLU A 194 20.27 -23.12 -17.60
N GLU A 195 20.34 -23.58 -18.84
CA GLU A 195 20.28 -25.00 -19.18
C GLU A 195 21.62 -25.44 -19.75
N VAL A 196 22.11 -26.59 -19.29
CA VAL A 196 23.35 -27.20 -19.77
C VAL A 196 23.15 -28.67 -20.09
N SER A 197 23.95 -29.18 -21.04
CA SER A 197 24.03 -30.62 -21.28
C SER A 197 25.07 -31.23 -20.34
N PHE A 198 24.63 -32.01 -19.37
CA PHE A 198 25.47 -32.77 -18.47
C PHE A 198 25.28 -34.26 -18.73
N ARG A 199 26.33 -34.94 -19.17
CA ARG A 199 26.32 -36.39 -19.48
C ARG A 199 25.19 -36.81 -20.45
N GLY A 200 24.89 -35.96 -21.43
CA GLY A 200 23.84 -36.22 -22.43
C GLY A 200 22.41 -35.93 -21.97
N GLN A 201 22.23 -35.38 -20.77
CA GLN A 201 20.94 -34.93 -20.26
C GLN A 201 20.94 -33.41 -20.10
N THR A 202 19.80 -32.78 -20.35
CA THR A 202 19.62 -31.35 -20.07
C THR A 202 19.36 -31.16 -18.58
N VAL A 203 20.17 -30.34 -17.93
CA VAL A 203 20.05 -29.96 -16.52
C VAL A 203 19.72 -28.48 -16.43
N GLN A 204 18.75 -28.16 -15.58
CA GLN A 204 18.31 -26.80 -15.26
C GLN A 204 19.07 -26.30 -14.04
N LEU A 205 19.82 -25.22 -14.21
CA LEU A 205 20.62 -24.59 -13.16
C LEU A 205 20.07 -23.21 -12.82
N VAL A 206 20.15 -22.87 -11.54
CA VAL A 206 19.84 -21.53 -11.03
C VAL A 206 21.07 -20.98 -10.32
N ARG A 207 21.42 -19.72 -10.62
CA ARG A 207 22.48 -18.99 -9.95
C ARG A 207 21.88 -18.10 -8.89
N ILE A 208 22.40 -18.23 -7.67
CA ILE A 208 21.89 -17.57 -6.48
C ILE A 208 23.04 -16.83 -5.83
N ARG A 209 22.76 -15.62 -5.34
CA ARG A 209 23.74 -14.82 -4.60
C ARG A 209 23.29 -14.53 -3.18
N ASN A 210 24.16 -14.82 -2.23
CA ASN A 210 24.08 -14.41 -0.85
C ASN A 210 24.58 -12.95 -0.71
N PRO A 211 23.75 -12.00 -0.24
CA PRO A 211 24.16 -10.60 -0.05
C PRO A 211 25.24 -10.39 1.02
N TRP A 212 25.64 -11.42 1.78
CA TRP A 212 26.81 -11.37 2.65
C TRP A 212 28.13 -11.28 1.86
N GLY A 213 28.13 -11.66 0.58
CA GLY A 213 29.34 -11.72 -0.24
C GLY A 213 30.27 -12.88 0.16
N GLN A 214 29.74 -13.87 0.88
CA GLN A 214 30.42 -15.06 1.37
C GLN A 214 29.37 -16.09 1.79
N VAL A 215 29.79 -17.30 2.15
CA VAL A 215 28.93 -18.39 2.64
C VAL A 215 27.98 -18.89 1.56
N GLU A 216 28.37 -20.00 0.96
CA GLU A 216 27.75 -20.56 -0.24
C GLU A 216 27.22 -21.99 -0.03
N TRP A 217 26.46 -22.44 -1.03
CA TRP A 217 26.03 -23.82 -1.20
C TRP A 217 27.23 -24.78 -1.30
N ASN A 218 27.17 -25.90 -0.58
CA ASN A 218 28.25 -26.91 -0.58
C ASN A 218 27.85 -28.25 -1.23
N GLY A 219 26.72 -28.29 -1.94
CA GLY A 219 26.24 -29.47 -2.66
C GLY A 219 26.66 -29.51 -4.13
N PRO A 220 25.99 -30.33 -4.97
CA PRO A 220 26.24 -30.40 -6.40
C PRO A 220 26.15 -29.02 -7.07
N TRP A 221 27.03 -28.77 -8.05
CA TRP A 221 27.16 -27.49 -8.77
C TRP A 221 27.70 -26.30 -7.95
N SER A 222 28.08 -26.51 -6.69
CA SER A 222 28.91 -25.53 -5.96
C SER A 222 30.22 -25.23 -6.70
N ASP A 223 30.88 -24.13 -6.35
CA ASP A 223 32.09 -23.62 -7.02
C ASP A 223 33.22 -24.64 -7.19
N GLY A 224 33.40 -25.51 -6.18
CA GLY A 224 34.42 -26.56 -6.18
C GLY A 224 33.92 -27.93 -6.66
N SER A 225 32.71 -28.00 -7.21
CA SER A 225 32.03 -29.28 -7.47
C SER A 225 32.52 -29.99 -8.74
N ARG A 226 32.55 -31.32 -8.70
CA ARG A 226 33.09 -32.16 -9.81
C ARG A 226 32.19 -32.18 -11.04
N GLU A 227 30.93 -31.76 -10.93
CA GLU A 227 30.00 -31.64 -12.06
C GLU A 227 30.57 -30.70 -13.12
N TRP A 228 31.28 -29.65 -12.70
CA TRP A 228 31.96 -28.72 -13.59
C TRP A 228 33.02 -29.38 -14.47
N ASP A 229 33.62 -30.50 -14.06
CA ASP A 229 34.64 -31.21 -14.87
C ASP A 229 34.06 -31.75 -16.19
N TYR A 230 32.73 -31.92 -16.26
CA TYR A 230 32.02 -32.45 -17.43
C TYR A 230 31.43 -31.35 -18.32
N ILE A 231 31.56 -30.08 -17.94
CA ILE A 231 31.06 -28.94 -18.70
C ILE A 231 32.19 -28.34 -19.53
N GLY A 232 31.91 -28.11 -20.82
CA GLY A 232 32.87 -27.51 -21.75
C GLY A 232 33.20 -26.07 -21.37
N LYS A 233 34.39 -25.59 -21.74
CA LYS A 233 34.84 -24.23 -21.42
C LYS A 233 33.85 -23.13 -21.87
N ALA A 234 33.27 -23.27 -23.06
CA ALA A 234 32.32 -22.29 -23.58
C ALA A 234 31.06 -22.15 -22.69
N ASP A 235 30.55 -23.26 -22.15
CA ASP A 235 29.42 -23.23 -21.22
C ASP A 235 29.83 -22.68 -19.85
N LYS A 236 31.04 -22.98 -19.36
CA LYS A 236 31.57 -22.37 -18.13
C LYS A 236 31.70 -20.85 -18.24
N ASP A 237 32.24 -20.38 -19.35
CA ASP A 237 32.41 -18.95 -19.64
C ASP A 237 31.02 -18.26 -19.72
N ARG A 238 30.04 -18.91 -20.38
CA ARG A 238 28.65 -18.44 -20.47
C ARG A 238 27.95 -18.38 -19.10
N LEU A 239 28.16 -19.39 -18.26
CA LEU A 239 27.63 -19.45 -16.90
C LEU A 239 28.38 -18.52 -15.93
N GLN A 240 29.45 -17.87 -16.39
CA GLN A 240 30.33 -17.05 -15.56
C GLN A 240 30.76 -17.82 -14.30
N GLN A 241 31.12 -19.10 -14.48
CA GLN A 241 31.55 -19.94 -13.36
C GLN A 241 32.90 -19.42 -12.87
N ILE A 242 32.88 -18.84 -11.67
CA ILE A 242 34.06 -18.44 -10.91
C ILE A 242 34.18 -19.43 -9.75
N SER A 243 35.41 -19.67 -9.28
CA SER A 243 35.64 -20.47 -8.07
C SER A 243 36.22 -19.53 -7.02
N SER A 244 35.33 -18.85 -6.30
CA SER A 244 35.67 -17.81 -5.33
C SER A 244 34.56 -17.70 -4.31
N ASP A 245 34.89 -17.55 -3.02
CA ASP A 245 33.89 -17.28 -1.97
C ASP A 245 33.44 -15.81 -2.07
N ASP A 246 32.50 -15.55 -2.96
CA ASP A 246 31.89 -14.24 -3.23
C ASP A 246 30.38 -14.20 -2.93
N GLY A 247 29.87 -15.32 -2.41
CA GLY A 247 28.47 -15.52 -2.04
C GLY A 247 27.60 -15.97 -3.21
N GLU A 248 28.11 -16.03 -4.44
CA GLU A 248 27.37 -16.48 -5.62
C GLU A 248 27.69 -17.95 -5.94
N PHE A 249 26.65 -18.74 -6.20
CA PHE A 249 26.82 -20.15 -6.53
C PHE A 249 25.73 -20.63 -7.47
N TRP A 250 26.02 -21.72 -8.19
CA TRP A 250 25.03 -22.45 -8.96
C TRP A 250 24.49 -23.65 -8.18
N MET A 251 23.22 -23.97 -8.42
CA MET A 251 22.63 -25.23 -7.96
C MET A 251 21.63 -25.75 -8.98
N GLU A 252 21.33 -27.05 -8.92
CA GLU A 252 20.28 -27.64 -9.75
C GLU A 252 18.89 -27.12 -9.31
N PHE A 253 18.02 -26.84 -10.27
CA PHE A 253 16.66 -26.32 -9.98
C PHE A 253 15.82 -27.29 -9.13
N GLY A 254 16.06 -28.59 -9.26
CA GLY A 254 15.45 -29.61 -8.40
C GLY A 254 15.85 -29.45 -6.93
N ASP A 255 17.11 -29.10 -6.66
CA ASP A 255 17.58 -28.84 -5.30
C ASP A 255 17.14 -27.47 -4.80
N PHE A 256 17.07 -26.47 -5.68
CA PHE A 256 16.45 -25.18 -5.37
C PHE A 256 15.03 -25.34 -4.81
N LYS A 257 14.16 -26.08 -5.50
CA LYS A 257 12.77 -26.33 -5.05
C LYS A 257 12.68 -27.09 -3.72
N LYS A 258 13.68 -27.90 -3.37
CA LYS A 258 13.72 -28.64 -2.10
C LYS A 258 14.15 -27.75 -0.94
N ASN A 259 15.06 -26.81 -1.18
CA ASN A 259 15.73 -26.03 -0.13
C ASN A 259 15.08 -24.66 0.10
N TYR A 260 14.66 -23.98 -0.96
CA TYR A 260 14.01 -22.66 -0.87
C TYR A 260 12.49 -22.80 -0.80
N ASP A 261 11.82 -21.86 -0.13
CA ASP A 261 10.37 -21.88 0.08
C ASP A 261 9.63 -20.90 -0.83
N LYS A 262 10.25 -19.75 -1.13
CA LYS A 262 9.61 -18.64 -1.85
C LYS A 262 10.52 -18.06 -2.93
N VAL A 263 9.89 -17.64 -4.02
CA VAL A 263 10.45 -16.79 -5.06
C VAL A 263 9.66 -15.49 -5.11
N GLU A 264 10.36 -14.37 -5.00
CA GLU A 264 9.84 -13.02 -5.12
C GLU A 264 10.31 -12.44 -6.44
N LEU A 265 9.40 -11.92 -7.25
CA LEU A 265 9.69 -11.52 -8.62
C LEU A 265 9.05 -10.16 -8.88
N CYS A 266 9.85 -9.18 -9.27
CA CYS A 266 9.38 -7.83 -9.57
C CYS A 266 9.44 -7.56 -11.07
N ASN A 267 8.27 -7.43 -11.68
CA ASN A 267 8.09 -7.20 -13.10
C ASN A 267 7.99 -5.69 -13.39
N MET A 268 8.73 -5.21 -14.39
CA MET A 268 8.61 -3.79 -14.82
C MET A 268 7.29 -3.49 -15.51
N THR A 269 6.80 -4.48 -16.24
CA THR A 269 5.52 -4.48 -16.93
C THR A 269 4.81 -5.75 -16.48
N PRO A 270 3.50 -5.71 -16.21
CA PRO A 270 2.77 -6.87 -15.69
C PRO A 270 2.47 -7.90 -16.79
N ASP A 271 3.33 -8.00 -17.80
CA ASP A 271 3.25 -9.00 -18.86
C ASP A 271 3.20 -10.41 -18.26
N ASP A 272 2.37 -11.27 -18.84
CA ASP A 272 2.36 -12.68 -18.48
C ASP A 272 3.66 -13.34 -18.93
N MET A 273 4.45 -13.81 -17.96
CA MET A 273 5.72 -14.48 -18.21
C MET A 273 5.54 -15.89 -18.81
N ALA A 274 4.32 -16.44 -18.81
CA ALA A 274 4.01 -17.64 -19.57
C ALA A 274 3.87 -17.36 -21.09
N SER A 275 3.50 -16.14 -21.48
CA SER A 275 3.29 -15.72 -22.88
C SER A 275 4.54 -15.08 -23.48
N ASP A 276 4.80 -15.28 -24.78
CA ASP A 276 5.94 -14.66 -25.50
C ASP A 276 5.64 -13.25 -26.01
N ARG A 277 4.40 -12.77 -25.87
CA ARG A 277 3.98 -11.45 -26.33
C ARG A 277 4.29 -10.37 -25.30
N LYS A 278 4.81 -9.23 -25.77
CA LYS A 278 4.89 -8.00 -24.99
C LYS A 278 3.61 -7.22 -25.21
N HIS A 279 2.93 -6.87 -24.13
CA HIS A 279 1.70 -6.09 -24.19
C HIS A 279 1.99 -4.68 -23.70
N GLN A 280 1.23 -3.72 -24.22
CA GLN A 280 1.19 -2.40 -23.64
C GLN A 280 0.16 -2.43 -22.51
N TRP A 281 0.57 -2.08 -21.29
CA TRP A 281 -0.30 -2.08 -20.13
C TRP A 281 -0.72 -0.65 -19.80
N GLU A 282 -2.02 -0.44 -19.64
CA GLU A 282 -2.56 0.77 -19.03
C GLU A 282 -2.54 0.60 -17.51
N VAL A 283 -2.11 1.65 -16.81
CA VAL A 283 -2.04 1.67 -15.35
C VAL A 283 -2.99 2.71 -14.82
N ASN A 284 -4.00 2.26 -14.11
CA ASN A 284 -4.89 3.11 -13.33
C ASN A 284 -4.50 3.05 -11.86
N MET A 285 -4.38 4.22 -11.25
CA MET A 285 -4.01 4.36 -9.85
C MET A 285 -5.15 4.98 -9.06
N MET A 286 -5.43 4.40 -7.89
CA MET A 286 -6.43 4.90 -6.96
C MET A 286 -5.79 4.97 -5.57
N GLU A 287 -6.00 6.06 -4.85
CA GLU A 287 -5.55 6.19 -3.46
C GLU A 287 -6.75 6.12 -2.53
N GLY A 288 -6.53 5.66 -1.30
CA GLY A 288 -7.58 5.63 -0.29
C GLY A 288 -7.02 5.41 1.10
N ASN A 289 -7.91 5.38 2.09
CA ASN A 289 -7.56 5.10 3.47
C ASN A 289 -8.64 4.34 4.21
N TRP A 290 -8.19 3.57 5.20
CA TRP A 290 -9.03 2.97 6.22
C TRP A 290 -8.94 3.85 7.47
N ILE A 291 -10.06 4.48 7.83
CA ILE A 291 -10.19 5.38 8.99
C ILE A 291 -11.10 4.70 10.01
N ARG A 292 -10.67 4.67 11.28
CA ARG A 292 -11.41 3.99 12.32
C ARG A 292 -12.80 4.60 12.51
N GLY A 293 -13.82 3.74 12.46
CA GLY A 293 -15.22 4.14 12.60
C GLY A 293 -15.86 4.63 11.30
N SER A 294 -15.09 4.94 10.26
CA SER A 294 -15.62 5.37 8.97
C SER A 294 -15.40 4.30 7.91
N THR A 295 -14.19 4.25 7.35
CA THR A 295 -13.86 3.39 6.20
C THR A 295 -13.08 2.12 6.58
N ALA A 296 -12.67 1.94 7.83
CA ALA A 296 -11.99 0.74 8.30
C ALA A 296 -12.96 -0.43 8.57
N GLY A 297 -13.57 -0.97 7.53
CA GLY A 297 -14.64 -1.96 7.62
C GLY A 297 -14.19 -3.41 7.86
N GLY A 298 -12.90 -3.72 7.63
CA GLY A 298 -12.36 -5.08 7.75
C GLY A 298 -12.79 -5.99 6.60
N CYS A 299 -12.37 -7.26 6.61
CA CYS A 299 -12.65 -8.19 5.51
C CYS A 299 -14.09 -8.74 5.54
N ARG A 300 -14.45 -9.52 4.51
CA ARG A 300 -15.83 -10.03 4.29
C ARG A 300 -16.42 -10.86 5.43
N ASN A 301 -15.57 -11.36 6.34
CA ASN A 301 -15.99 -12.04 7.57
C ASN A 301 -16.77 -11.10 8.52
N PHE A 302 -16.52 -9.80 8.43
CA PHE A 302 -17.17 -8.76 9.21
C PHE A 302 -18.24 -8.05 8.37
N ILE A 303 -19.27 -8.79 7.95
CA ILE A 303 -20.26 -8.30 6.97
C ILE A 303 -21.01 -7.03 7.41
N ASP A 304 -21.09 -6.77 8.72
CA ASP A 304 -21.77 -5.60 9.26
C ASP A 304 -21.03 -4.29 8.99
N THR A 305 -19.70 -4.37 8.80
CA THR A 305 -18.81 -3.22 8.55
C THR A 305 -18.09 -3.31 7.21
N PHE A 306 -18.01 -4.48 6.57
CA PHE A 306 -17.30 -4.69 5.30
C PHE A 306 -17.69 -3.70 4.20
N TRP A 307 -18.97 -3.37 4.10
CA TRP A 307 -19.51 -2.47 3.09
C TRP A 307 -19.00 -1.03 3.21
N THR A 308 -18.50 -0.64 4.39
CA THR A 308 -18.04 0.73 4.65
C THR A 308 -16.63 1.01 4.14
N ASN A 309 -15.88 -0.05 3.76
CA ASN A 309 -14.59 0.09 3.11
C ASN A 309 -14.71 0.92 1.82
N PRO A 310 -13.64 1.61 1.40
CA PRO A 310 -13.64 2.29 0.11
C PRO A 310 -13.97 1.34 -1.02
N GLN A 311 -14.69 1.83 -2.02
CA GLN A 311 -15.18 1.03 -3.15
C GLN A 311 -14.73 1.69 -4.45
N PHE A 312 -14.31 0.89 -5.42
CA PHE A 312 -13.83 1.39 -6.70
C PHE A 312 -14.51 0.64 -7.86
N LYS A 313 -15.14 1.36 -8.78
CA LYS A 313 -15.66 0.80 -10.03
C LYS A 313 -14.48 0.55 -10.98
N LEU A 314 -14.45 -0.66 -11.53
CA LEU A 314 -13.53 -1.08 -12.58
C LEU A 314 -14.35 -1.47 -13.81
N ASN A 315 -14.16 -0.76 -14.92
CA ASN A 315 -14.88 -0.96 -16.17
C ASN A 315 -13.94 -1.58 -17.21
N LEU A 316 -14.22 -2.83 -17.58
CA LEU A 316 -13.49 -3.59 -18.59
C LEU A 316 -14.35 -3.72 -19.85
N LYS A 317 -14.01 -3.00 -20.93
CA LYS A 317 -14.82 -3.02 -22.17
C LYS A 317 -14.24 -3.91 -23.26
N GLU A 318 -12.94 -3.80 -23.47
CA GLU A 318 -12.24 -4.43 -24.58
C GLU A 318 -11.56 -5.72 -24.08
N THR A 319 -11.77 -6.81 -24.80
CA THR A 319 -11.08 -8.08 -24.56
C THR A 319 -9.66 -8.01 -25.09
N ASP A 320 -8.80 -8.88 -24.55
CA ASP A 320 -7.45 -9.08 -25.07
C ASP A 320 -7.52 -9.69 -26.48
N ASP A 321 -6.44 -9.57 -27.25
CA ASP A 321 -6.44 -9.94 -28.68
C ASP A 321 -6.57 -11.48 -28.91
N ASP A 322 -6.26 -12.29 -27.89
CA ASP A 322 -6.18 -13.75 -27.99
C ASP A 322 -7.31 -14.52 -27.29
N ASP A 323 -8.01 -13.89 -26.35
CA ASP A 323 -9.03 -14.53 -25.51
C ASP A 323 -10.22 -13.58 -25.35
N HIS A 324 -11.45 -14.11 -25.32
CA HIS A 324 -12.67 -13.32 -25.06
C HIS A 324 -12.79 -12.84 -23.59
N GLN A 325 -11.65 -12.56 -22.95
CA GLN A 325 -11.49 -12.12 -21.57
C GLN A 325 -10.53 -10.93 -21.53
N CYS A 326 -10.56 -10.21 -20.42
CA CYS A 326 -9.70 -9.08 -20.13
C CYS A 326 -8.68 -9.51 -19.07
N SER A 327 -7.40 -9.38 -19.38
CA SER A 327 -6.30 -9.62 -18.44
C SER A 327 -6.10 -8.41 -17.55
N VAL A 328 -6.18 -8.63 -16.24
CA VAL A 328 -6.04 -7.57 -15.23
C VAL A 328 -5.13 -8.02 -14.10
N VAL A 329 -4.18 -7.18 -13.71
CA VAL A 329 -3.41 -7.33 -12.48
C VAL A 329 -3.84 -6.24 -11.50
N ILE A 330 -4.26 -6.64 -10.30
CA ILE A 330 -4.66 -5.72 -9.24
C ILE A 330 -3.63 -5.83 -8.12
N ALA A 331 -3.02 -4.71 -7.76
CA ALA A 331 -2.02 -4.61 -6.71
C ALA A 331 -2.48 -3.59 -5.66
N LEU A 332 -2.62 -4.03 -4.40
CA LEU A 332 -3.01 -3.21 -3.25
C LEU A 332 -1.79 -3.04 -2.33
N MET A 333 -1.33 -1.80 -2.17
CA MET A 333 -0.15 -1.44 -1.37
C MET A 333 -0.55 -0.57 -0.17
N GLN A 334 -0.07 -0.89 1.03
CA GLN A 334 -0.19 -0.03 2.23
C GLN A 334 0.99 0.94 2.35
N LYS A 335 0.72 2.21 2.69
CA LYS A 335 1.70 3.30 2.65
C LYS A 335 2.41 3.51 3.99
N ASN A 336 3.65 4.00 3.93
CA ASN A 336 4.42 4.57 5.05
C ASN A 336 4.63 3.71 6.33
N ARG A 337 4.30 2.40 6.32
CA ARG A 337 4.32 1.57 7.54
C ARG A 337 5.68 1.49 8.22
N ARG A 338 6.78 1.46 7.47
CA ARG A 338 8.15 1.43 8.05
C ARG A 338 8.45 2.62 8.96
N LYS A 339 7.96 3.83 8.61
CA LYS A 339 8.14 5.04 9.42
C LYS A 339 7.40 4.98 10.75
N LEU A 340 6.32 4.19 10.82
CA LEU A 340 5.46 4.04 11.99
C LEU A 340 5.97 2.95 12.96
N ARG A 341 7.02 2.19 12.60
CA ARG A 341 7.61 1.17 13.50
C ARG A 341 8.14 1.76 14.80
N LYS A 342 8.62 3.00 14.77
CA LYS A 342 9.04 3.75 15.97
C LYS A 342 7.87 3.98 16.96
N GLU A 343 6.63 3.93 16.48
CA GLU A 343 5.38 4.04 17.25
C GLU A 343 4.80 2.66 17.58
N GLY A 344 5.50 1.57 17.26
CA GLY A 344 5.08 0.19 17.51
C GLY A 344 4.10 -0.38 16.48
N LEU A 345 3.89 0.31 15.35
CA LEU A 345 3.01 -0.11 14.27
C LEU A 345 3.80 -0.80 13.15
N ASP A 346 3.36 -1.98 12.70
CA ASP A 346 3.99 -2.74 11.61
C ASP A 346 3.04 -2.93 10.42
N LEU A 347 3.38 -3.75 9.44
CA LEU A 347 2.49 -4.07 8.32
C LEU A 347 1.18 -4.70 8.79
N GLU A 348 0.06 -4.21 8.24
CA GLU A 348 -1.26 -4.77 8.47
C GLU A 348 -1.53 -5.94 7.53
N THR A 349 -2.36 -6.88 7.97
CA THR A 349 -2.85 -7.95 7.10
C THR A 349 -3.88 -7.37 6.13
N ILE A 350 -3.54 -7.29 4.84
CA ILE A 350 -4.39 -6.66 3.81
C ILE A 350 -4.81 -7.68 2.73
N GLY A 351 -5.86 -7.33 1.99
CA GLY A 351 -6.37 -8.08 0.85
C GLY A 351 -7.49 -7.31 0.15
N PHE A 352 -8.06 -7.90 -0.90
CA PHE A 352 -9.14 -7.26 -1.65
C PHE A 352 -10.10 -8.28 -2.26
N ALA A 353 -11.30 -7.81 -2.60
CA ALA A 353 -12.31 -8.60 -3.29
C ALA A 353 -12.91 -7.82 -4.47
N VAL A 354 -13.28 -8.55 -5.52
CA VAL A 354 -13.88 -8.02 -6.74
C VAL A 354 -15.26 -8.64 -6.93
N TYR A 355 -16.27 -7.79 -7.11
CA TYR A 355 -17.67 -8.17 -7.32
C TYR A 355 -18.16 -7.69 -8.69
N GLN A 356 -19.25 -8.27 -9.20
CA GLN A 356 -19.96 -7.68 -10.33
C GLN A 356 -20.65 -6.40 -9.86
N ALA A 357 -20.38 -5.26 -10.48
CA ALA A 357 -21.00 -4.00 -10.08
C ALA A 357 -22.48 -3.95 -10.50
N PRO A 358 -23.39 -3.48 -9.62
CA PRO A 358 -24.78 -3.20 -10.00
C PRO A 358 -24.86 -1.96 -10.90
N GLU A 359 -25.95 -1.85 -11.66
CA GLU A 359 -26.22 -0.68 -12.50
C GLU A 359 -26.74 0.49 -11.65
N GLY A 360 -26.24 1.71 -11.89
CA GLY A 360 -26.83 2.95 -11.38
C GLY A 360 -26.53 3.34 -9.93
N GLU A 361 -25.96 2.48 -9.09
CA GLU A 361 -25.58 2.84 -7.71
C GLU A 361 -24.17 3.45 -7.65
N ASP A 362 -23.98 4.49 -6.83
CA ASP A 362 -22.70 5.18 -6.61
C ASP A 362 -21.92 4.66 -5.39
N HIS A 363 -22.54 3.92 -4.47
CA HIS A 363 -21.87 3.15 -3.42
C HIS A 363 -22.81 2.03 -2.97
N VAL A 364 -22.33 0.79 -2.91
CA VAL A 364 -23.21 -0.35 -2.60
C VAL A 364 -23.25 -0.62 -1.10
N GLY A 365 -24.47 -0.81 -0.59
CA GLY A 365 -24.72 -1.04 0.83
C GLY A 365 -24.46 -2.48 1.30
N LYS A 366 -24.69 -2.70 2.59
CA LYS A 366 -24.52 -3.98 3.28
C LYS A 366 -25.21 -5.17 2.61
N ASP A 367 -26.45 -4.99 2.18
CA ASP A 367 -27.26 -6.10 1.67
C ASP A 367 -26.74 -6.61 0.32
N PHE A 368 -26.15 -5.74 -0.51
CA PHE A 368 -25.48 -6.18 -1.73
C PHE A 368 -24.44 -7.26 -1.44
N PHE A 369 -23.54 -7.03 -0.48
CA PHE A 369 -22.48 -7.98 -0.15
C PHE A 369 -22.97 -9.24 0.56
N ARG A 370 -24.15 -9.20 1.21
CA ARG A 370 -24.78 -10.39 1.80
C ARG A 370 -25.26 -11.37 0.75
N TYR A 371 -25.85 -10.86 -0.33
CA TYR A 371 -26.50 -11.69 -1.35
C TYR A 371 -25.65 -11.95 -2.60
N ASN A 372 -24.55 -11.22 -2.80
CA ASN A 372 -23.69 -11.38 -3.98
C ASN A 372 -22.32 -11.98 -3.62
N PRO A 373 -21.88 -13.06 -4.30
CA PRO A 373 -20.54 -13.61 -4.13
C PRO A 373 -19.49 -12.79 -4.91
N SER A 374 -18.26 -12.78 -4.40
CA SER A 374 -17.10 -12.22 -5.11
C SER A 374 -16.80 -13.02 -6.38
N LYS A 375 -16.52 -12.33 -7.49
CA LYS A 375 -16.06 -12.94 -8.75
C LYS A 375 -14.58 -13.28 -8.71
N ALA A 376 -13.79 -12.44 -8.06
CA ALA A 376 -12.36 -12.61 -7.84
C ALA A 376 -11.97 -12.01 -6.48
N ARG A 377 -10.81 -12.40 -5.95
CA ARG A 377 -10.27 -11.89 -4.68
C ARG A 377 -8.79 -12.23 -4.56
N SER A 378 -8.09 -11.55 -3.66
CA SER A 378 -6.75 -11.99 -3.26
C SER A 378 -6.78 -13.43 -2.72
N LYS A 379 -5.80 -14.28 -3.07
CA LYS A 379 -5.80 -15.68 -2.63
C LYS A 379 -5.71 -15.79 -1.11
N THR A 380 -4.89 -14.93 -0.51
CA THR A 380 -4.66 -14.85 0.92
C THR A 380 -4.74 -13.41 1.40
N TYR A 381 -5.03 -13.26 2.69
CA TYR A 381 -4.83 -12.02 3.43
C TYR A 381 -3.48 -12.15 4.14
N ILE A 382 -2.57 -11.23 3.89
CA ILE A 382 -1.18 -11.36 4.34
C ILE A 382 -0.63 -9.99 4.76
N ASN A 383 0.25 -10.02 5.74
CA ASN A 383 0.93 -8.85 6.30
C ASN A 383 2.16 -8.47 5.46
N MET A 384 1.94 -8.21 4.18
CA MET A 384 2.95 -7.69 3.26
C MET A 384 2.63 -6.25 2.88
N ARG A 385 3.64 -5.51 2.42
CA ARG A 385 3.47 -4.13 1.96
C ARG A 385 2.52 -4.04 0.76
N GLU A 386 2.62 -4.97 -0.18
CA GLU A 386 1.74 -5.08 -1.33
C GLU A 386 1.18 -6.50 -1.45
N VAL A 387 -0.08 -6.60 -1.87
CA VAL A 387 -0.72 -7.85 -2.28
C VAL A 387 -1.21 -7.67 -3.71
N SER A 388 -0.72 -8.51 -4.61
CA SER A 388 -1.04 -8.48 -6.03
C SER A 388 -1.61 -9.81 -6.50
N GLU A 389 -2.55 -9.76 -7.45
CA GLU A 389 -3.05 -10.96 -8.13
C GLU A 389 -3.37 -10.66 -9.59
N ARG A 390 -3.21 -11.69 -10.42
CA ARG A 390 -3.58 -11.70 -11.84
C ARG A 390 -4.92 -12.39 -12.02
N PHE A 391 -5.81 -11.75 -12.77
CA PHE A 391 -7.14 -12.25 -13.11
C PHE A 391 -7.37 -12.21 -14.62
N ARG A 392 -8.21 -13.13 -15.09
CA ARG A 392 -8.88 -13.03 -16.39
C ARG A 392 -10.37 -12.92 -16.15
N LEU A 393 -10.93 -11.77 -16.48
CA LEU A 393 -12.33 -11.45 -16.23
C LEU A 393 -13.06 -11.26 -17.56
N ALA A 394 -14.36 -11.54 -17.61
CA ALA A 394 -15.14 -11.18 -18.78
C ALA A 394 -15.28 -9.65 -18.90
N PRO A 395 -15.57 -9.10 -20.08
CA PRO A 395 -15.95 -7.68 -20.19
C PRO A 395 -17.16 -7.36 -19.30
N GLY A 396 -17.09 -6.26 -18.58
CA GLY A 396 -18.15 -5.85 -17.65
C GLY A 396 -17.73 -4.77 -16.65
N ASN A 397 -18.68 -4.42 -15.79
CA ASN A 397 -18.48 -3.51 -14.66
C ASN A 397 -18.22 -4.32 -13.39
N TYR A 398 -17.14 -3.98 -12.71
CA TYR A 398 -16.70 -4.64 -11.49
C TYR A 398 -16.58 -3.62 -10.35
N LEU A 399 -16.70 -4.13 -9.13
CA LEU A 399 -16.52 -3.38 -7.90
C LEU A 399 -15.34 -3.98 -7.14
N LEU A 400 -14.27 -3.21 -6.99
CA LEU A 400 -13.09 -3.55 -6.21
C LEU A 400 -13.20 -2.96 -4.81
N VAL A 401 -13.04 -3.81 -3.79
CA VAL A 401 -13.13 -3.45 -2.37
C VAL A 401 -11.81 -3.85 -1.68
N PRO A 402 -10.88 -2.91 -1.46
CA PRO A 402 -9.67 -3.13 -0.67
C PRO A 402 -9.97 -3.09 0.83
N THR A 403 -9.45 -4.05 1.60
CA THR A 403 -9.67 -4.08 3.05
C THR A 403 -8.43 -4.54 3.82
N THR A 404 -8.35 -4.10 5.07
CA THR A 404 -7.60 -4.82 6.11
C THR A 404 -8.35 -6.09 6.50
N PHE A 405 -7.68 -7.02 7.18
CA PHE A 405 -8.33 -8.24 7.66
C PHE A 405 -9.30 -7.92 8.80
N GLN A 406 -8.83 -7.20 9.83
CA GLN A 406 -9.64 -6.76 10.97
C GLN A 406 -10.30 -5.40 10.69
N PRO A 407 -11.50 -5.15 11.22
CA PRO A 407 -12.12 -3.82 11.19
C PRO A 407 -11.37 -2.87 12.14
N HIS A 408 -11.60 -1.56 11.97
CA HIS A 408 -11.03 -0.49 12.80
C HIS A 408 -9.50 -0.33 12.73
N THR A 409 -8.84 -1.06 11.82
CA THR A 409 -7.43 -0.89 11.52
C THR A 409 -7.23 0.30 10.59
N GLU A 410 -6.30 1.19 10.94
CA GLU A 410 -6.02 2.40 10.18
C GLU A 410 -4.76 2.24 9.33
N ALA A 411 -4.89 2.54 8.04
CA ALA A 411 -3.77 2.65 7.12
C ALA A 411 -4.21 3.38 5.84
N ASP A 412 -3.26 4.10 5.24
CA ASP A 412 -3.41 4.60 3.87
C ASP A 412 -2.98 3.52 2.88
N PHE A 413 -3.61 3.49 1.71
CA PHE A 413 -3.28 2.55 0.66
C PHE A 413 -3.30 3.17 -0.74
N VAL A 414 -2.66 2.47 -1.68
CA VAL A 414 -2.72 2.71 -3.12
C VAL A 414 -3.12 1.41 -3.80
N ILE A 415 -4.05 1.49 -4.75
CA ILE A 415 -4.34 0.41 -5.69
C ILE A 415 -3.74 0.79 -7.05
N ARG A 416 -3.03 -0.16 -7.65
CA ARG A 416 -2.62 -0.12 -9.05
C ARG A 416 -3.37 -1.21 -9.81
N VAL A 417 -4.13 -0.82 -10.81
CA VAL A 417 -4.81 -1.73 -11.73
C VAL A 417 -4.10 -1.66 -13.07
N PHE A 418 -3.56 -2.78 -13.49
CA PHE A 418 -2.92 -2.94 -14.79
C PHE A 418 -3.83 -3.73 -15.71
N SER A 419 -4.15 -3.16 -16.87
CA SER A 419 -4.97 -3.83 -17.88
C SER A 419 -4.31 -3.75 -19.25
N GLU A 420 -4.43 -4.80 -20.06
CA GLU A 420 -3.86 -4.84 -21.42
C GLU A 420 -4.57 -3.85 -22.36
N LYS A 421 -5.89 -3.76 -22.25
CA LYS A 421 -6.70 -2.75 -22.93
C LYS A 421 -7.17 -1.68 -21.95
N LYS A 422 -7.70 -0.58 -22.49
CA LYS A 422 -8.13 0.56 -21.68
C LYS A 422 -9.24 0.17 -20.72
N ALA A 423 -8.96 0.32 -19.43
CA ALA A 423 -9.92 0.12 -18.35
C ALA A 423 -10.28 1.47 -17.73
N GLY A 424 -11.57 1.70 -17.49
CA GLY A 424 -12.01 2.85 -16.70
C GLY A 424 -12.00 2.53 -15.22
N THR A 425 -11.47 3.42 -14.38
CA THR A 425 -11.57 3.31 -12.92
C THR A 425 -12.21 4.55 -12.30
N LEU A 426 -13.09 4.37 -11.32
CA LEU A 426 -13.77 5.46 -10.62
C LEU A 426 -13.94 5.14 -9.14
N GLU A 427 -13.60 6.09 -8.25
CA GLU A 427 -13.89 5.99 -6.83
C GLU A 427 -15.38 6.24 -6.56
N MET A 428 -15.98 5.32 -5.82
CA MET A 428 -17.41 5.29 -5.52
C MET A 428 -17.73 6.14 -4.29
N GLY A 429 -18.81 6.92 -4.35
CA GLY A 429 -19.22 7.82 -3.26
C GLY A 429 -18.42 9.12 -3.17
N SER A 430 -17.76 9.53 -4.27
CA SER A 430 -17.01 10.79 -4.38
C SER A 430 -17.87 11.98 -4.84
N ASN A 431 -19.07 11.72 -5.39
CA ASN A 431 -20.02 12.76 -5.75
C ASN A 431 -20.67 13.32 -4.49
N ILE A 432 -20.45 14.62 -4.24
CA ILE A 432 -21.15 15.37 -3.20
C ILE A 432 -22.44 15.90 -3.82
N ASP A 433 -23.54 15.25 -3.53
CA ASP A 433 -24.88 15.72 -3.85
C ASP A 433 -25.65 16.00 -2.56
N ALA A 434 -26.09 17.24 -2.41
CA ALA A 434 -26.90 17.68 -1.30
C ALA A 434 -28.23 18.16 -1.88
N ASP A 435 -29.16 17.22 -2.06
CA ASP A 435 -30.54 17.56 -2.41
C ASP A 435 -31.30 17.97 -1.14
N LEU A 436 -30.80 19.06 -0.53
CA LEU A 436 -31.42 19.67 0.62
C LEU A 436 -32.49 20.64 0.12
N PRO A 437 -33.77 20.47 0.50
CA PRO A 437 -34.79 21.44 0.14
C PRO A 437 -34.38 22.81 0.68
N ILE A 438 -34.30 23.81 -0.21
CA ILE A 438 -34.05 25.20 0.14
C ILE A 438 -35.06 25.57 1.25
N PRO A 439 -34.61 26.12 2.40
CA PRO A 439 -35.51 26.54 3.45
C PRO A 439 -36.60 27.43 2.84
N PRO A 440 -37.90 27.13 3.05
CA PRO A 440 -38.95 27.98 2.54
C PRO A 440 -38.73 29.38 3.11
N MET A 441 -38.82 30.41 2.25
CA MET A 441 -38.73 31.78 2.74
C MET A 441 -39.79 31.99 3.84
N PRO A 442 -39.44 32.66 4.94
CA PRO A 442 -40.36 32.93 6.03
C PRO A 442 -41.58 33.71 5.51
N SER A 443 -42.70 33.00 5.26
CA SER A 443 -43.95 33.59 4.82
C SER A 443 -44.97 33.52 5.95
N ALA A 444 -45.61 34.64 6.26
CA ALA A 444 -46.72 34.69 7.21
C ALA A 444 -47.90 33.85 6.67
N PRO A 445 -48.37 32.80 7.37
CA PRO A 445 -49.58 32.08 6.97
C PRO A 445 -50.82 32.95 7.19
N GLU A 446 -51.87 32.73 6.39
CA GLU A 446 -53.17 33.40 6.57
C GLU A 446 -53.95 32.86 7.79
N GLU A 447 -53.65 31.65 8.29
CA GLU A 447 -54.19 31.10 9.55
C GLU A 447 -53.15 30.25 10.30
N GLU A 448 -52.99 30.49 11.61
CA GLU A 448 -52.09 29.70 12.48
C GLU A 448 -52.76 28.42 13.01
N THR A 449 -52.07 27.30 12.82
CA THR A 449 -52.41 26.00 13.41
C THR A 449 -52.25 26.02 14.94
N ASN A 450 -52.89 25.05 15.62
CA ASN A 450 -52.79 24.94 17.09
C ASN A 450 -51.36 24.66 17.57
N GLU A 451 -50.55 23.97 16.76
CA GLU A 451 -49.13 23.75 17.06
C GLU A 451 -48.30 25.03 16.91
N GLU A 452 -48.55 25.83 15.87
CA GLU A 452 -47.88 27.12 15.66
C GLU A 452 -48.20 28.11 16.78
N LYS A 453 -49.43 28.13 17.28
CA LYS A 453 -49.80 28.93 18.47
C LYS A 453 -49.03 28.49 19.72
N GLY A 454 -48.79 27.18 19.87
CA GLY A 454 -47.95 26.65 20.94
C GLY A 454 -46.49 27.04 20.79
N LEU A 455 -45.96 26.96 19.56
CA LEU A 455 -44.59 27.35 19.23
C LEU A 455 -44.36 28.85 19.39
N ARG A 456 -45.34 29.69 19.02
CA ARG A 456 -45.31 31.14 19.22
C ARG A 456 -45.24 31.52 20.69
N ARG A 457 -46.05 30.88 21.54
CA ARG A 457 -45.97 31.10 23.00
C ARG A 457 -44.60 30.72 23.56
N LEU A 458 -44.00 29.63 23.06
CA LEU A 458 -42.66 29.24 23.47
C LEU A 458 -41.61 30.26 23.00
N PHE A 459 -41.72 30.75 21.76
CA PHE A 459 -40.85 31.79 21.22
C PHE A 459 -40.96 33.08 22.03
N GLU A 460 -42.17 33.59 22.28
CA GLU A 460 -42.40 34.81 23.05
C GLU A 460 -41.87 34.72 24.49
N GLN A 461 -41.89 33.53 25.09
CA GLN A 461 -41.29 33.29 26.41
C GLN A 461 -39.75 33.34 26.40
N LEU A 462 -39.12 33.06 25.25
CA LEU A 462 -37.68 32.97 25.10
C LEU A 462 -37.05 34.25 24.55
N ALA A 463 -37.74 34.91 23.62
CA ALA A 463 -37.30 36.07 22.87
C ALA A 463 -37.58 37.41 23.58
N GLY A 464 -38.19 37.37 24.77
CA GLY A 464 -38.38 38.54 25.62
C GLY A 464 -38.99 39.78 24.93
N ASP A 465 -38.49 40.95 25.33
CA ASP A 465 -38.97 42.25 24.85
C ASP A 465 -38.39 42.62 23.47
N ASP A 466 -37.25 42.03 23.09
CA ASP A 466 -36.55 42.25 21.83
C ASP A 466 -37.08 41.41 20.66
N GLN A 467 -38.00 40.46 20.94
CA GLN A 467 -38.73 39.67 19.94
C GLN A 467 -37.82 38.86 18.99
N ALA A 468 -36.57 38.60 19.40
CA ALA A 468 -35.61 37.78 18.70
C ALA A 468 -34.87 36.87 19.70
N ILE A 469 -34.49 35.66 19.28
CA ILE A 469 -33.77 34.70 20.12
C ILE A 469 -32.27 34.86 19.91
N SER A 470 -31.54 35.19 20.97
CA SER A 470 -30.09 35.20 20.99
C SER A 470 -29.47 33.79 21.08
N VAL A 471 -28.17 33.69 20.81
CA VAL A 471 -27.39 32.44 20.92
C VAL A 471 -27.52 31.81 22.32
N TRP A 472 -27.52 32.64 23.36
CA TRP A 472 -27.62 32.19 24.75
C TRP A 472 -29.00 31.63 25.06
N GLU A 473 -30.07 32.31 24.63
CA GLU A 473 -31.45 31.84 24.82
C GLU A 473 -31.71 30.56 24.04
N LEU A 474 -31.19 30.46 22.81
CA LEU A 474 -31.25 29.25 22.01
C LEU A 474 -30.57 28.08 22.73
N GLN A 475 -29.37 28.30 23.29
CA GLN A 475 -28.66 27.26 24.05
C GLN A 475 -29.44 26.81 25.28
N GLN A 476 -29.95 27.74 26.08
CA GLN A 476 -30.72 27.42 27.29
C GLN A 476 -31.98 26.62 26.95
N MET A 477 -32.69 27.04 25.89
CA MET A 477 -33.88 26.35 25.42
C MET A 477 -33.55 24.93 24.95
N LEU A 478 -32.61 24.78 24.02
CA LEU A 478 -32.29 23.48 23.44
C LEU A 478 -31.76 22.52 24.50
N ASN A 479 -30.92 23.00 25.42
CA ASN A 479 -30.45 22.20 26.53
C ASN A 479 -31.60 21.78 27.45
N GLY A 480 -32.56 22.67 27.72
CA GLY A 480 -33.75 22.36 28.51
C GLY A 480 -34.70 21.37 27.85
N VAL A 481 -34.85 21.42 26.52
CA VAL A 481 -35.73 20.52 25.75
C VAL A 481 -35.09 19.15 25.57
N LEU A 482 -33.82 19.09 25.16
CA LEU A 482 -33.14 17.84 24.85
C LEU A 482 -32.77 17.05 26.12
N SER A 483 -32.42 17.71 27.23
CA SER A 483 -32.14 17.02 28.51
C SER A 483 -33.35 16.27 29.09
N ARG A 484 -34.57 16.63 28.68
CA ARG A 484 -35.81 15.96 29.14
C ARG A 484 -36.15 14.71 28.34
N ARG A 485 -35.53 14.50 27.17
CA ARG A 485 -35.75 13.31 26.33
C ARG A 485 -34.86 12.18 26.83
N LYS A 486 -35.47 11.11 27.36
CA LYS A 486 -34.73 9.97 27.92
C LYS A 486 -34.11 9.08 26.84
N GLU A 487 -34.62 9.18 25.63
CA GLU A 487 -34.17 8.45 24.45
C GLU A 487 -32.85 8.99 23.88
N ILE A 488 -32.43 10.18 24.30
CA ILE A 488 -31.22 10.84 23.79
C ILE A 488 -30.24 11.02 24.95
N LYS A 489 -29.02 10.52 24.79
CA LYS A 489 -27.96 10.77 25.75
C LYS A 489 -27.33 12.12 25.43
N PHE A 490 -27.75 13.13 26.17
CA PHE A 490 -27.46 14.53 25.86
C PHE A 490 -26.52 15.15 26.90
N ASP A 491 -25.31 15.50 26.47
CA ASP A 491 -24.26 16.10 27.32
C ASP A 491 -24.28 17.64 27.30
N GLY A 492 -25.24 18.26 26.56
CA GLY A 492 -25.35 19.72 26.39
C GLY A 492 -24.84 20.22 25.03
N LEU A 493 -25.51 21.21 24.45
CA LEU A 493 -25.03 21.95 23.29
C LEU A 493 -24.10 23.08 23.73
N SER A 494 -23.00 23.27 22.99
CA SER A 494 -22.11 24.41 23.16
C SER A 494 -22.69 25.67 22.52
N LEU A 495 -22.18 26.83 22.95
CA LEU A 495 -22.48 28.11 22.30
C LEU A 495 -22.03 28.11 20.84
N SER A 496 -20.93 27.44 20.51
CA SER A 496 -20.46 27.33 19.12
C SER A 496 -21.45 26.61 18.22
N THR A 497 -22.07 25.51 18.68
CA THR A 497 -23.12 24.83 17.91
C THR A 497 -24.35 25.73 17.73
N CYS A 498 -24.74 26.47 18.77
CA CYS A 498 -25.87 27.41 18.68
C CYS A 498 -25.56 28.58 17.72
N HIS A 499 -24.32 29.08 17.70
CA HIS A 499 -23.86 30.06 16.71
C HIS A 499 -23.96 29.52 15.28
N SER A 500 -23.53 28.28 15.03
CA SER A 500 -23.65 27.66 13.70
C SER A 500 -25.11 27.50 13.27
N ILE A 501 -26.00 27.19 14.21
CA ILE A 501 -27.45 27.11 13.95
C ILE A 501 -28.00 28.48 13.56
N ILE A 502 -27.66 29.54 14.31
CA ILE A 502 -28.12 30.89 14.01
C ILE A 502 -27.59 31.32 12.65
N ASN A 503 -26.30 31.17 12.38
CA ASN A 503 -25.71 31.50 11.07
C ASN A 503 -26.36 30.73 9.89
N LEU A 504 -26.91 29.54 10.13
CA LEU A 504 -27.60 28.76 9.09
C LEU A 504 -29.03 29.25 8.84
N MET A 505 -29.66 29.84 9.85
CA MET A 505 -31.10 30.11 9.89
C MET A 505 -31.45 31.61 9.81
N ASP A 506 -30.51 32.47 10.20
CA ASP A 506 -30.56 33.93 10.14
C ASP A 506 -30.37 34.40 8.69
N VAL A 507 -31.49 34.59 7.99
CA VAL A 507 -31.51 34.97 6.57
C VAL A 507 -31.31 36.47 6.40
N ASP A 508 -31.66 37.26 7.42
CA ASP A 508 -31.58 38.72 7.41
C ASP A 508 -30.29 39.30 8.01
N ASN A 509 -29.39 38.45 8.50
CA ASN A 509 -28.08 38.76 9.12
C ASN A 509 -28.21 39.63 10.37
N THR A 510 -29.26 39.44 11.15
CA THR A 510 -29.48 40.15 12.42
C THR A 510 -28.59 39.64 13.55
N GLY A 511 -28.03 38.43 13.42
CA GLY A 511 -27.27 37.72 14.45
C GLY A 511 -28.17 37.08 15.52
N MET A 512 -29.48 37.07 15.30
CA MET A 512 -30.51 36.50 16.19
C MET A 512 -31.53 35.73 15.35
N LEU A 513 -32.50 35.05 15.98
CA LEU A 513 -33.57 34.36 15.26
C LEU A 513 -34.92 35.03 15.50
N GLU A 514 -35.53 35.54 14.44
CA GLU A 514 -36.92 35.98 14.49
C GLU A 514 -37.90 34.79 14.45
N PHE A 515 -39.18 35.03 14.75
CA PHE A 515 -40.16 33.95 14.91
C PHE A 515 -40.26 33.03 13.69
N GLN A 516 -40.20 33.60 12.48
CA GLN A 516 -40.34 32.80 11.25
C GLN A 516 -39.12 31.93 10.99
N GLU A 517 -37.91 32.43 11.27
CA GLU A 517 -36.67 31.66 11.16
C GLU A 517 -36.61 30.56 12.22
N PHE A 518 -37.00 30.90 13.45
CA PHE A 518 -37.13 29.95 14.54
C PHE A 518 -38.12 28.82 14.21
N LYS A 519 -39.22 29.12 13.54
CA LYS A 519 -40.20 28.12 13.09
C LYS A 519 -39.58 27.14 12.10
N VAL A 520 -38.85 27.62 11.09
CA VAL A 520 -38.18 26.74 10.12
C VAL A 520 -37.11 25.88 10.80
N PHE A 521 -36.35 26.47 11.73
CA PHE A 521 -35.37 25.74 12.53
C PHE A 521 -36.03 24.62 13.35
N TRP A 522 -37.14 24.93 14.04
CA TRP A 522 -37.85 23.98 14.89
C TRP A 522 -38.34 22.74 14.11
N GLU A 523 -38.85 22.95 12.90
CA GLU A 523 -39.27 21.85 12.01
C GLU A 523 -38.07 21.02 11.51
N LYS A 524 -36.94 21.66 11.18
CA LYS A 524 -35.70 20.94 10.86
C LYS A 524 -35.21 20.11 12.06
N MET A 525 -35.22 20.69 13.25
CA MET A 525 -34.81 20.01 14.48
C MET A 525 -35.69 18.77 14.76
N LYS A 526 -37.01 18.87 14.59
CA LYS A 526 -37.91 17.70 14.70
C LYS A 526 -37.51 16.59 13.72
N LYS A 527 -37.24 16.94 12.45
CA LYS A 527 -36.79 15.97 11.44
C LYS A 527 -35.47 15.32 11.82
N TRP A 528 -34.48 16.10 12.28
CA TRP A 528 -33.19 15.58 12.73
C TRP A 528 -33.33 14.64 13.93
N ILE A 529 -34.19 14.97 14.91
CA ILE A 529 -34.46 14.09 16.05
C ILE A 529 -35.13 12.79 15.59
N MET A 530 -36.10 12.86 14.67
CA MET A 530 -36.74 11.66 14.14
C MET A 530 -35.76 10.77 13.37
N LEU A 531 -34.90 11.36 12.54
CA LEU A 531 -33.82 10.64 11.85
C LEU A 531 -32.89 9.98 12.86
N PHE A 532 -32.42 10.73 13.87
CA PHE A 532 -31.57 10.20 14.93
C PHE A 532 -32.18 8.96 15.59
N LEU A 533 -33.44 9.07 16.04
CA LEU A 533 -34.13 7.97 16.71
C LEU A 533 -34.44 6.78 15.79
N SER A 534 -34.60 7.01 14.49
CA SER A 534 -34.83 5.93 13.53
C SER A 534 -33.57 5.10 13.24
N PHE A 535 -32.39 5.70 13.39
CA PHE A 535 -31.09 5.08 13.11
C PHE A 535 -30.29 4.71 14.37
N ASP A 536 -30.68 5.17 15.56
CA ASP A 536 -30.20 4.68 16.87
C ASP A 536 -30.80 3.29 17.16
N THR A 537 -30.33 2.29 16.41
CA THR A 537 -30.92 0.95 16.40
C THR A 537 -30.68 0.20 17.72
N ASP A 538 -29.59 0.52 18.40
CA ASP A 538 -29.21 -0.07 19.69
C ASP A 538 -29.79 0.67 20.90
N ARG A 539 -30.46 1.82 20.67
CA ARG A 539 -31.15 2.65 21.67
C ARG A 539 -30.21 3.09 22.79
N GLN A 540 -28.95 3.29 22.48
CA GLN A 540 -27.98 3.80 23.46
C GLN A 540 -28.11 5.31 23.68
N GLY A 541 -28.96 5.98 22.90
CA GLY A 541 -29.08 7.44 22.89
C GLY A 541 -27.84 8.10 22.29
N ARG A 542 -27.02 7.33 21.57
CA ARG A 542 -25.79 7.74 20.88
C ARG A 542 -25.78 7.06 19.52
N MET A 543 -25.28 7.75 18.51
CA MET A 543 -25.20 7.22 17.17
C MET A 543 -23.76 6.81 16.86
N SER A 544 -23.56 5.57 16.43
CA SER A 544 -22.28 5.16 15.87
C SER A 544 -22.01 5.89 14.55
N SER A 545 -20.75 6.03 14.18
CA SER A 545 -20.36 6.63 12.89
C SER A 545 -20.95 5.90 11.67
N TYR A 546 -21.24 4.59 11.80
CA TYR A 546 -21.90 3.80 10.75
C TYR A 546 -23.40 4.13 10.63
N GLU A 547 -24.08 4.31 11.76
CA GLU A 547 -25.48 4.75 11.79
C GLU A 547 -25.61 6.19 11.28
N LEU A 548 -24.65 7.07 11.64
CA LEU A 548 -24.59 8.45 11.15
C LEU A 548 -24.52 8.50 9.63
N ARG A 549 -23.69 7.65 9.02
CA ARG A 549 -23.61 7.53 7.56
C ARG A 549 -24.96 7.18 6.92
N SER A 550 -25.70 6.24 7.53
CA SER A 550 -27.03 5.86 7.03
C SER A 550 -28.06 6.97 7.25
N ALA A 551 -27.98 7.67 8.38
CA ALA A 551 -28.85 8.79 8.71
C ALA A 551 -28.66 9.99 7.78
N LEU A 552 -27.41 10.33 7.40
CA LEU A 552 -27.11 11.40 6.44
C LEU A 552 -27.66 11.06 5.05
N SER A 553 -27.48 9.81 4.59
CA SER A 553 -28.07 9.35 3.33
C SER A 553 -29.60 9.48 3.31
N ALA A 554 -30.27 9.14 4.42
CA ALA A 554 -31.71 9.32 4.55
C ALA A 554 -32.15 10.78 4.69
N ALA A 555 -31.25 11.68 5.09
CA ALA A 555 -31.50 13.11 5.20
C ALA A 555 -31.42 13.85 3.85
N GLY A 556 -31.03 13.16 2.75
CA GLY A 556 -30.84 13.75 1.42
C GLY A 556 -29.41 14.23 1.17
N GLU A 557 -28.48 13.94 2.07
CA GLU A 557 -27.05 14.19 1.87
C GLU A 557 -26.37 12.89 1.44
N THR A 558 -25.67 12.88 0.30
CA THR A 558 -24.77 11.74 0.02
C THR A 558 -23.63 11.78 1.04
N PRO A 559 -23.47 10.76 1.91
CA PRO A 559 -22.43 10.77 2.92
C PRO A 559 -21.06 10.81 2.26
N LEU A 560 -20.12 11.61 2.79
CA LEU A 560 -18.74 11.60 2.32
C LEU A 560 -18.14 10.19 2.49
N PHE A 561 -17.75 9.57 1.37
CA PHE A 561 -16.85 8.40 1.34
C PHE A 561 -15.40 8.83 1.14
N THR A 562 -15.10 10.13 1.26
CA THR A 562 -13.82 10.71 0.89
C THR A 562 -12.70 10.33 1.84
N SER A 563 -11.54 10.04 1.25
CA SER A 563 -10.26 9.81 1.91
C SER A 563 -9.57 11.08 2.47
N GLN A 564 -10.25 12.24 2.53
CA GLN A 564 -9.64 13.47 3.03
C GLN A 564 -9.91 13.67 4.55
N PRO A 565 -8.86 13.75 5.40
CA PRO A 565 -8.98 13.76 6.85
C PRO A 565 -9.39 15.12 7.46
N GLY A 566 -10.30 15.88 6.83
CA GLY A 566 -10.56 17.27 7.22
C GLY A 566 -12.03 17.72 7.29
N LEU A 567 -13.00 16.84 7.07
CA LEU A 567 -14.41 17.23 6.90
C LEU A 567 -15.42 16.43 7.76
N LEU A 568 -14.95 15.71 8.78
CA LEU A 568 -15.82 15.11 9.81
C LEU A 568 -15.73 15.88 11.13
#